data_AF-A0A1G7MGG7-F1
#
_entry.id   AF-A0A1G7MGG7-F1
#
_cell.length_a   1.000
_cell.length_b   1.000
_cell.length_c   1.000
_cell.angle_alpha   90.00
_cell.angle_beta   90.00
_cell.angle_gamma   90.00
#
_symmetry.space_group_name_H-M   'P 1'
#
loop_
_entity.id
_entity.type
_entity.pdbx_description
1 polymer ?
#
loop_
_entity_poly.entity_id
_entity_poly.type
_entity_poly.pdbx_seq_one_letter_code
_entity_poly.pdbx_strand_id
1 'polypeptide(L)'
;MSEIPDDHRSAWTEADRELAATLWGKLTEPAKALFSILIDHPGQKFTGDELAHELGLANGRQSTKSVLSRPGALCTEFGRIPLWSWDYPDGKRARYWTTPEVAGIFRQARGN
;
A
#
# COMPACT_ATOMS: atom_id res chain seq x y z
N MET A 1 -14.93 2.72 22.93
CA MET A 1 -14.55 3.63 21.83
C MET A 1 -13.04 3.58 21.74
N SER A 2 -12.48 2.83 20.79
CA SER A 2 -11.04 2.87 20.55
C SER A 2 -10.75 4.15 19.77
N GLU A 3 -10.11 5.10 20.43
CA GLU A 3 -9.45 6.23 19.78
C GLU A 3 -8.48 5.66 18.74
N ILE A 4 -8.81 5.87 17.47
CA ILE A 4 -7.85 5.68 16.39
C ILE A 4 -6.81 6.78 16.62
N PRO A 5 -5.51 6.46 16.80
CA PRO A 5 -4.49 7.48 16.99
C PRO A 5 -4.59 8.47 15.84
N ASP A 6 -4.71 9.76 16.18
CA ASP A 6 -4.77 10.84 15.22
C ASP A 6 -3.46 10.83 14.42
N ASP A 7 -3.54 10.23 13.25
CA ASP A 7 -2.41 10.06 12.38
C ASP A 7 -2.14 11.41 11.72
N HIS A 8 -1.35 12.26 12.39
CA HIS A 8 -0.98 13.61 11.94
C HIS A 8 -0.19 13.63 10.60
N ARG A 9 -0.07 12.48 9.92
CA ARG A 9 0.62 12.33 8.64
C ARG A 9 -0.29 12.84 7.52
N SER A 10 0.31 13.51 6.54
CA SER A 10 -0.44 14.08 5.43
C SER A 10 -0.88 12.99 4.45
N ALA A 11 -2.07 13.18 3.87
CA ALA A 11 -2.51 12.41 2.71
C ALA A 11 -1.57 12.66 1.52
N TRP A 12 -1.47 11.68 0.63
CA TRP A 12 -0.78 11.84 -0.65
C TRP A 12 -1.53 12.82 -1.54
N THR A 13 -0.80 13.74 -2.15
CA THR A 13 -1.35 14.74 -3.08
C THR A 13 -0.56 14.74 -4.38
N GLU A 14 -1.08 15.40 -5.41
CA GLU A 14 -0.36 15.57 -6.67
C GLU A 14 0.99 16.30 -6.54
N ALA A 15 1.19 17.08 -5.47
CA ALA A 15 2.47 17.73 -5.19
C ALA A 15 3.56 16.71 -4.78
N ASP A 16 3.18 15.51 -4.35
CA ASP A 16 4.09 14.48 -3.84
C ASP A 16 4.67 13.57 -4.94
N ARG A 17 4.60 13.94 -6.22
CA ARG A 17 5.05 13.09 -7.34
C ARG A 17 6.51 12.64 -7.22
N GLU A 18 7.42 13.56 -6.94
CA GLU A 18 8.85 13.24 -6.77
C GLU A 18 9.11 12.39 -5.52
N LEU A 19 8.35 12.65 -4.46
CA LEU A 19 8.40 11.88 -3.21
C LEU A 19 7.89 10.45 -3.43
N ALA A 20 6.80 10.28 -4.20
CA ALA A 20 6.23 9.00 -4.56
C ALA A 20 7.21 8.19 -5.43
N ALA A 21 7.88 8.81 -6.41
CA ALA A 21 8.93 8.18 -7.20
C ALA A 21 10.12 7.73 -6.33
N THR A 22 10.54 8.58 -5.38
CA THR A 22 11.59 8.23 -4.42
C THR A 22 11.20 7.05 -3.53
N LEU A 23 9.96 7.05 -3.03
CA LEU A 23 9.43 5.94 -2.24
C LEU A 23 9.40 4.66 -3.09
N TRP A 24 8.85 4.73 -4.30
CA TRP A 24 8.76 3.62 -5.24
C TRP A 24 10.13 3.01 -5.54
N GLY A 25 11.15 3.83 -5.77
CA GLY A 25 12.53 3.39 -5.99
C GLY A 25 13.16 2.65 -4.79
N LYS A 26 12.68 2.92 -3.56
CA LYS A 26 13.12 2.24 -2.33
C LYS A 26 12.36 0.94 -2.04
N LEU A 27 11.27 0.67 -2.75
CA LEU A 27 10.51 -0.57 -2.58
C LEU A 27 11.25 -1.77 -3.14
N THR A 28 11.09 -2.91 -2.48
CA THR A 28 11.56 -4.20 -3.01
C THR A 28 10.69 -4.64 -4.18
N GLU A 29 11.19 -5.51 -5.05
CA GLU A 29 10.41 -6.02 -6.20
C GLU A 29 9.07 -6.68 -5.78
N PRO A 30 9.01 -7.52 -4.73
CA PRO A 30 7.73 -8.05 -4.24
C PRO A 30 6.76 -6.96 -3.76
N ALA A 31 7.27 -5.88 -3.15
CA ALA A 31 6.44 -4.76 -2.73
C ALA A 31 5.92 -3.95 -3.93
N LYS A 32 6.79 -3.67 -4.92
CA LYS A 32 6.36 -3.02 -6.17
C LYS A 32 5.31 -3.85 -6.90
N ALA A 33 5.49 -5.17 -6.98
CA ALA A 33 4.51 -6.05 -7.59
C ALA A 33 3.17 -6.02 -6.85
N LEU A 34 3.19 -6.13 -5.51
CA LEU A 34 1.98 -6.02 -4.68
C LEU A 34 1.25 -4.70 -4.91
N PHE A 35 1.98 -3.58 -4.81
CA PHE A 35 1.35 -2.28 -4.97
C PHE A 35 0.93 -2.02 -6.41
N SER A 36 1.60 -2.60 -7.41
CA SER A 36 1.14 -2.52 -8.81
C SER A 36 -0.25 -3.09 -8.96
N ILE A 37 -0.56 -4.24 -8.36
CA ILE A 37 -1.93 -4.81 -8.35
C ILE A 37 -2.93 -3.81 -7.77
N LEU A 38 -2.63 -3.22 -6.60
CA LEU A 38 -3.53 -2.26 -5.97
C LEU A 38 -3.69 -0.98 -6.82
N ILE A 39 -2.59 -0.49 -7.39
CA ILE A 39 -2.56 0.70 -8.23
C ILE A 39 -3.33 0.49 -9.53
N ASP A 40 -3.25 -0.70 -10.14
CA ASP A 40 -3.98 -1.03 -11.37
C ASP A 40 -5.47 -1.25 -11.10
N HIS A 41 -5.83 -1.67 -9.90
CA HIS A 41 -7.21 -1.91 -9.46
C HIS A 41 -7.63 -0.98 -8.29
N PRO A 42 -7.66 0.36 -8.48
CA PRO A 42 -7.98 1.28 -7.41
C PRO A 42 -9.41 1.09 -6.90
N GLY A 43 -9.60 1.13 -5.58
CA GLY A 43 -10.88 0.88 -4.92
C GLY A 43 -11.25 -0.60 -4.80
N GLN A 44 -10.59 -1.51 -5.53
CA GLN A 44 -10.80 -2.95 -5.38
C GLN A 44 -10.08 -3.44 -4.11
N LYS A 45 -10.79 -4.22 -3.31
CA LYS A 45 -10.30 -4.75 -2.03
C LYS A 45 -9.81 -6.18 -2.22
N PHE A 46 -8.56 -6.44 -1.83
CA PHE A 46 -7.93 -7.76 -1.89
C PHE A 46 -7.59 -8.24 -0.48
N THR A 47 -7.83 -9.52 -0.21
CA THR A 47 -7.32 -10.17 0.99
C THR A 47 -5.81 -10.40 0.89
N GLY A 48 -5.17 -10.60 2.04
CA GLY A 48 -3.75 -10.93 2.04
C GLY A 48 -3.43 -12.27 1.35
N ASP A 49 -4.38 -13.20 1.28
CA ASP A 49 -4.21 -14.49 0.61
C ASP A 49 -4.36 -14.36 -0.91
N GLU A 50 -5.30 -13.53 -1.40
CA GLU A 50 -5.42 -13.20 -2.83
C GLU A 50 -4.14 -12.53 -3.34
N LEU A 51 -3.64 -11.51 -2.62
CA LEU A 51 -2.39 -10.85 -3.01
C LEU A 51 -1.20 -11.82 -3.02
N ALA A 52 -1.10 -12.72 -2.04
CA ALA A 52 -0.03 -13.71 -2.03
C ALA A 52 -0.14 -14.71 -3.19
N HIS A 53 -1.37 -15.10 -3.56
CA HIS A 53 -1.64 -15.98 -4.69
C HIS A 53 -1.22 -15.33 -6.01
N GLU A 54 -1.68 -14.10 -6.27
CA GLU A 54 -1.35 -13.34 -7.49
C GLU A 54 0.16 -13.12 -7.64
N LEU A 55 0.87 -12.95 -6.53
CA LEU A 55 2.31 -12.71 -6.50
C LEU A 55 3.16 -14.00 -6.42
N GLY A 56 2.54 -15.18 -6.37
CA GLY A 56 3.24 -16.45 -6.20
C GLY A 56 4.04 -16.55 -4.89
N LEU A 57 3.66 -15.80 -3.84
CA LEU A 57 4.37 -15.78 -2.57
C LEU A 57 4.06 -17.04 -1.75
N ALA A 58 5.10 -17.76 -1.34
CA ALA A 58 4.97 -18.84 -0.37
C ALA A 58 4.40 -18.29 0.95
N ASN A 59 3.67 -19.09 1.74
CA ASN A 59 3.11 -18.71 3.06
C ASN A 59 1.98 -17.66 3.08
N GLY A 60 1.34 -17.38 1.95
CA GLY A 60 0.05 -16.68 1.90
C GLY A 60 0.05 -15.31 2.59
N ARG A 61 -1.01 -15.02 3.36
CA ARG A 61 -1.16 -13.77 4.12
C ARG A 61 0.05 -13.35 4.97
N GLN A 62 0.84 -14.28 5.49
CA GLN A 62 2.01 -13.92 6.31
C GLN A 62 3.07 -13.22 5.48
N SER A 63 3.33 -13.70 4.27
CA SER A 63 4.26 -13.07 3.34
C SER A 63 3.77 -11.69 2.91
N THR A 64 2.47 -11.53 2.67
CA THR A 64 1.87 -10.22 2.38
C THR A 64 2.11 -9.21 3.51
N LYS A 65 1.97 -9.62 4.78
CA LYS A 65 2.27 -8.74 5.92
C LYS A 65 3.75 -8.34 5.97
N SER A 66 4.65 -9.27 5.73
CA SER A 66 6.10 -8.99 5.69
C SER A 66 6.44 -8.01 4.58
N VAL A 67 5.83 -8.17 3.40
CA VAL A 67 6.00 -7.25 2.26
C VAL A 67 5.48 -5.85 2.58
N LEU A 68 4.38 -5.72 3.32
CA LEU A 68 3.77 -4.42 3.68
C LEU A 68 4.47 -3.70 4.84
N SER A 69 5.24 -4.38 5.68
CA SER A 69 5.87 -3.78 6.87
C SER A 69 6.86 -2.66 6.53
N ARG A 70 7.83 -2.90 5.64
CA ARG A 70 8.84 -1.90 5.25
C ARG A 70 8.25 -0.70 4.49
N PRO A 71 7.34 -0.87 3.51
CA PRO A 71 6.65 0.23 2.84
C PRO A 71 5.89 1.15 3.79
N GLY A 72 5.23 0.57 4.81
CA GLY A 72 4.54 1.36 5.84
C GLY A 72 5.51 2.23 6.64
N ALA A 73 6.66 1.69 7.02
CA ALA A 73 7.72 2.45 7.66
C ALA A 73 8.27 3.57 6.75
N LEU A 74 8.49 3.29 5.46
CA LEU A 74 8.94 4.31 4.50
C LEU A 74 7.95 5.47 4.38
N CYS A 75 6.65 5.20 4.27
CA CYS A 75 5.63 6.26 4.23
C CYS A 75 5.72 7.15 5.48
N THR A 76 5.86 6.53 6.65
CA THR A 76 6.05 7.25 7.92
C THR A 76 7.31 8.11 7.93
N GLU A 77 8.44 7.58 7.45
CA GLU A 77 9.71 8.33 7.33
C GLU A 77 9.57 9.56 6.42
N PHE A 78 8.69 9.50 5.40
CA PHE A 78 8.37 10.62 4.52
C PHE A 78 7.24 11.52 5.03
N GLY A 79 6.72 11.29 6.25
CA GLY A 79 5.62 12.09 6.81
C GLY A 79 4.30 11.93 6.05
N ARG A 80 4.07 10.77 5.44
CA ARG A 80 2.86 10.46 4.66
C ARG A 80 2.13 9.25 5.24
N ILE A 81 0.81 9.25 5.07
CA ILE A 81 0.00 8.07 5.36
C ILE A 81 0.43 6.91 4.44
N PRO A 82 0.16 5.64 4.82
CA PRO A 82 0.43 4.51 3.94
C PRO A 82 -0.22 4.69 2.56
N LEU A 83 0.45 4.26 1.48
CA LEU A 83 -0.10 4.34 0.12
C LEU A 83 -1.25 3.35 -0.15
N TRP A 84 -1.65 2.60 0.87
CA TRP A 84 -2.78 1.68 0.86
C TRP A 84 -3.63 1.90 2.12
N SER A 85 -4.88 1.46 2.06
CA SER A 85 -5.80 1.38 3.17
C SER A 85 -6.11 -0.07 3.49
N TRP A 86 -6.56 -0.33 4.72
CA TRP A 86 -7.03 -1.65 5.12
C TRP A 86 -8.23 -1.58 6.05
N ASP A 87 -9.06 -2.63 6.01
CA ASP A 87 -10.17 -2.85 6.92
C ASP A 87 -10.32 -4.34 7.25
N TYR A 88 -11.17 -4.61 8.24
CA TYR A 88 -11.51 -5.95 8.69
C TYR A 88 -13.04 -6.10 8.64
N PRO A 89 -13.66 -6.30 7.47
CA PRO A 89 -15.11 -6.30 7.34
C PRO A 89 -15.78 -7.38 8.22
N ASP A 90 -15.11 -8.52 8.38
CA ASP A 90 -15.57 -9.64 9.21
C ASP A 90 -14.76 -9.78 10.52
N GLY A 91 -13.95 -8.79 10.88
CA GLY A 91 -13.06 -8.81 12.05
C GLY A 91 -11.87 -9.80 11.98
N LYS A 92 -11.84 -10.71 11.00
CA LYS A 92 -10.87 -11.83 10.93
C LYS A 92 -9.82 -11.67 9.83
N ARG A 93 -10.22 -11.14 8.67
CA ARG A 93 -9.37 -11.03 7.48
C ARG A 93 -9.23 -9.56 7.09
N ALA A 94 -7.98 -9.12 7.01
CA ALA A 94 -7.67 -7.80 6.49
C ALA A 94 -7.91 -7.79 4.98
N ARG A 95 -8.59 -6.75 4.49
CA ARG A 95 -8.60 -6.42 3.07
C ARG A 95 -7.79 -5.16 2.85
N TYR A 96 -7.07 -5.12 1.73
CA TYR A 96 -6.16 -4.06 1.34
C TYR A 96 -6.62 -3.47 0.03
N TRP A 97 -6.57 -2.14 -0.10
CA TRP A 97 -6.86 -1.42 -1.34
C TRP A 97 -6.08 -0.11 -1.37
N THR A 98 -6.11 0.60 -2.49
CA THR A 98 -5.68 2.00 -2.57
C THR A 98 -6.79 2.84 -3.19
N THR A 99 -6.78 4.16 -2.99
CA THR A 99 -7.76 5.05 -3.59
C THR A 99 -7.35 5.42 -5.03
N PRO A 100 -8.29 5.82 -5.90
CA PRO A 100 -7.97 6.29 -7.25
C PRO A 100 -6.97 7.45 -7.26
N GLU A 101 -7.04 8.35 -6.27
CA GLU A 101 -6.15 9.50 -6.15
C GLU A 101 -4.70 9.07 -5.88
N VAL A 102 -4.49 8.21 -4.88
CA VAL A 102 -3.16 7.67 -4.55
C VAL A 102 -2.62 6.82 -5.69
N ALA A 103 -3.48 5.98 -6.30
CA ALA A 103 -3.09 5.22 -7.48
C ALA A 103 -2.64 6.12 -8.63
N GLY A 104 -3.31 7.25 -8.88
CA GLY A 104 -2.93 8.21 -9.90
C GLY A 104 -1.50 8.74 -9.73
N ILE A 105 -1.13 9.08 -8.49
CA ILE A 105 0.22 9.56 -8.15
C ILE A 105 1.26 8.46 -8.37
N PHE A 106 1.00 7.25 -7.86
CA PHE A 106 1.95 6.15 -7.95
C PHE A 106 2.02 5.49 -9.34
N ARG A 107 0.99 5.62 -10.19
CA ARG A 107 1.07 5.25 -11.62
C ARG A 107 2.11 6.07 -12.36
N GLN A 108 2.26 7.35 -12.01
CA GLN A 108 3.29 8.21 -12.60
C GLN A 108 4.65 7.83 -12.02
N ALA A 109 4.72 7.58 -10.71
CA ALA A 109 5.94 7.18 -10.02
C ALA A 109 6.57 5.88 -10.56
N ARG A 110 5.77 4.90 -11.01
CA ARG A 110 6.27 3.64 -11.57
C ARG A 110 6.79 3.73 -13.01
N GLY A 111 6.36 4.76 -13.75
CA GLY A 111 6.69 4.93 -15.17
C GLY A 111 7.91 5.81 -15.42
N ASN A 112 8.53 6.30 -14.34
CA ASN A 112 9.68 7.19 -14.34
C ASN A 112 10.93 6.45 -13.87
#